data_AF-A0A943L4V0-F1
#
_entry.id   AF-A0A943L4V0-F1
#
_cell.length_a   1.000
_cell.length_b   1.000
_cell.length_c   1.000
_cell.angle_alpha   90.00
_cell.angle_beta   90.00
_cell.angle_gamma   90.00
#
_symmetry.space_group_name_H-M   'P 1'
#
loop_
_entity.id
_entity.type
_entity.pdbx_description
1 polymer ?
#
loop_
_entity_poly.entity_id
_entity_poly.type
_entity_poly.pdbx_seq_one_letter_code
_entity_poly.pdbx_strand_id
1 'polypeptide(L)'
;IGLKGDLKEIAMTILPCAWSYQFIGRSLYEKHKDTLDNNFYKPWIEEYSSVEFEEGSEVWKNHINDLCKDISEKEAENLRDIFMKSSLYEMDFWDMAYGK
;
A
#
# COMPACT_ATOMS: atom_id res chain seq x y z
N ILE A 1 -13.35 11.71 -1.33
CA ILE A 1 -13.41 10.50 -2.20
C ILE A 1 -14.43 9.50 -1.65
N GLY A 2 -14.35 9.05 -0.38
CA GLY A 2 -15.30 8.03 0.15
C GLY A 2 -16.82 8.32 0.12
N LEU A 3 -17.26 9.55 -0.12
CA LEU A 3 -18.70 9.92 -0.21
C LEU A 3 -19.11 10.46 -1.58
N LYS A 4 -18.15 10.73 -2.48
CA LYS A 4 -18.40 11.48 -3.74
C LYS A 4 -17.56 11.02 -4.93
N GLY A 5 -16.50 10.26 -4.68
CA GLY A 5 -15.62 9.77 -5.74
C GLY A 5 -16.21 8.52 -6.37
N ASP A 6 -15.75 8.23 -7.58
CA ASP A 6 -16.12 7.00 -8.26
C ASP A 6 -15.35 5.78 -7.70
N LEU A 7 -15.72 4.58 -8.17
CA LEU A 7 -15.12 3.34 -7.70
C LEU A 7 -13.59 3.29 -7.93
N LYS A 8 -13.10 3.86 -9.03
CA LYS A 8 -11.66 3.84 -9.35
C LYS A 8 -10.90 4.79 -8.42
N GLU A 9 -11.45 5.98 -8.17
CA GLU A 9 -10.87 6.94 -7.23
C GLU A 9 -10.80 6.38 -5.81
N ILE A 10 -11.86 5.68 -5.37
CA ILE A 10 -11.88 5.00 -4.07
C ILE A 10 -10.80 3.90 -4.03
N ALA A 11 -10.72 3.07 -5.06
CA ALA A 11 -9.74 1.99 -5.12
C ALA A 11 -8.29 2.53 -5.09
N MET A 12 -8.00 3.58 -5.87
CA MET A 12 -6.68 4.24 -5.89
C MET A 12 -6.34 4.94 -4.58
N THR A 13 -7.34 5.38 -3.81
CA THR A 13 -7.09 5.98 -2.48
C THR A 13 -6.62 4.93 -1.47
N ILE A 14 -7.14 3.70 -1.55
CA ILE A 14 -6.87 2.63 -0.58
C ILE A 14 -5.61 1.82 -0.94
N LEU A 15 -5.28 1.72 -2.23
CA LEU A 15 -4.17 0.92 -2.72
C LEU A 15 -2.80 1.23 -2.06
N PRO A 16 -2.39 2.50 -1.85
CA PRO A 16 -1.11 2.81 -1.21
C PRO A 16 -0.91 2.16 0.15
N CYS A 17 -1.97 2.04 0.96
CA CYS A 17 -1.89 1.47 2.30
C CYS A 17 -1.42 0.01 2.25
N ALA A 18 -2.18 -0.87 1.57
CA ALA A 18 -1.83 -2.28 1.46
C ALA A 18 -0.47 -2.49 0.77
N TRP A 19 -0.22 -1.76 -0.32
CA TRP A 19 1.01 -1.95 -1.08
C TRP A 19 2.26 -1.45 -0.34
N SER A 20 2.19 -0.26 0.28
CA SER A 20 3.34 0.28 1.02
C SER A 20 3.69 -0.59 2.24
N TYR A 21 2.69 -1.10 2.97
CA TYR A 21 2.93 -1.98 4.11
C TYR A 21 3.60 -3.29 3.69
N GLN A 22 3.12 -3.92 2.61
CA GLN A 22 3.78 -5.10 2.05
C GLN A 22 5.25 -4.80 1.69
N PHE A 23 5.48 -3.67 1.00
CA PHE A 23 6.82 -3.27 0.58
C PHE A 23 7.75 -3.04 1.78
N ILE A 24 7.27 -2.34 2.81
CA ILE A 24 8.04 -2.06 4.04
C ILE A 24 8.30 -3.37 4.80
N GLY A 25 7.28 -4.21 4.98
CA GLY A 25 7.40 -5.51 5.65
C GLY A 25 8.45 -6.40 5.00
N ARG A 26 8.38 -6.59 3.68
CA ARG A 26 9.39 -7.35 2.93
C ARG A 26 10.78 -6.72 3.01
N SER A 27 10.89 -5.40 2.91
CA SER A 27 12.18 -4.71 3.00
C SER A 27 12.84 -4.90 4.36
N LEU A 28 12.05 -4.86 5.44
CA LEU A 28 12.53 -5.11 6.80
C LEU A 28 12.89 -6.57 7.02
N TYR A 29 12.07 -7.50 6.51
CA TYR A 29 12.35 -8.92 6.59
C TYR A 29 13.67 -9.27 5.90
N GLU A 30 13.85 -8.87 4.64
CA GLU A 30 15.10 -9.15 3.90
C GLU A 30 16.34 -8.57 4.58
N LYS A 31 16.20 -7.40 5.20
CA LYS A 31 17.31 -6.74 5.89
C LYS A 31 17.63 -7.38 7.25
N HIS A 32 16.65 -7.95 7.94
CA HIS A 32 16.78 -8.32 9.35
C HIS A 32 16.49 -9.79 9.66
N LYS A 33 16.13 -10.62 8.68
CA LYS A 33 15.72 -12.04 8.86
C LYS A 33 16.65 -12.85 9.76
N ASP A 34 17.96 -12.64 9.67
CA ASP A 34 18.96 -13.37 10.47
C ASP A 34 19.01 -12.94 11.95
N THR A 35 18.29 -11.87 12.32
CA THR A 35 18.31 -11.26 13.66
C THR A 35 16.91 -11.10 14.27
N LEU A 36 15.87 -11.69 13.65
CA LEU A 36 14.48 -11.48 14.07
C LEU A 36 14.07 -12.25 15.32
N ASP A 37 14.73 -13.37 15.67
CA ASP A 37 14.22 -14.34 16.64
C ASP A 37 13.90 -13.81 18.04
N ASN A 38 14.48 -12.67 18.44
CA ASN A 38 14.18 -12.00 19.72
C ASN A 38 13.71 -10.54 19.53
N ASN A 39 13.29 -10.17 18.32
CA ASN A 39 12.82 -8.82 18.03
C ASN A 39 11.33 -8.67 18.38
N PHE A 40 11.00 -7.65 19.19
CA PHE A 40 9.62 -7.34 19.56
C PHE A 40 8.69 -7.13 18.35
N TYR A 41 9.21 -6.59 17.24
CA TYR A 41 8.46 -6.31 16.02
C TYR A 41 8.40 -7.49 15.04
N LYS A 42 8.98 -8.66 15.38
CA LYS A 42 8.98 -9.85 14.53
C LYS A 42 7.59 -10.21 13.99
N PRO A 43 6.51 -10.27 14.79
CA PRO A 43 5.18 -10.64 14.28
C PRO A 43 4.65 -9.66 13.22
N TRP A 44 4.91 -8.36 13.39
CA TRP A 44 4.50 -7.35 12.42
C TRP A 44 5.26 -7.50 11.10
N ILE A 45 6.58 -7.72 11.19
CA ILE A 45 7.42 -7.91 10.00
C ILE A 45 7.03 -9.20 9.26
N GLU A 46 6.81 -10.30 9.98
CA GLU A 46 6.39 -11.58 9.38
C GLU A 46 5.02 -11.46 8.70
N GLU A 47 4.04 -10.82 9.32
CA GLU A 47 2.71 -10.62 8.73
C GLU A 47 2.77 -9.88 7.40
N TYR A 48 3.39 -8.68 7.37
CA TYR A 48 3.44 -7.86 6.16
C TYR A 48 4.48 -8.33 5.13
N SER A 49 5.34 -9.28 5.48
CA SER A 49 6.25 -9.96 4.53
C SER A 49 5.76 -11.34 4.10
N SER A 50 4.61 -11.78 4.63
CA SER A 50 4.04 -13.10 4.34
C SER A 50 3.60 -13.24 2.89
N VAL A 51 3.58 -14.49 2.43
CA VAL A 51 3.10 -14.83 1.08
C VAL A 51 1.61 -14.52 0.97
N GLU A 52 0.85 -14.76 2.04
CA GLU A 52 -0.58 -14.51 2.10
C GLU A 52 -0.91 -13.01 1.91
N PHE A 53 -0.13 -12.13 2.55
CA PHE A 53 -0.30 -10.68 2.37
C PHE A 53 0.10 -10.23 0.96
N GLU A 54 1.16 -10.82 0.40
CA GLU A 54 1.58 -10.57 -0.97
C GLU A 54 0.52 -10.98 -2.00
N GLU A 55 -0.04 -12.17 -1.86
CA GLU A 55 -1.13 -12.65 -2.73
C GLU A 55 -2.35 -11.74 -2.64
N GLY A 56 -2.74 -11.31 -1.44
CA GLY A 56 -3.83 -10.35 -1.25
C GLY A 56 -3.58 -9.01 -1.94
N SER A 57 -2.37 -8.48 -1.83
CA SER A 57 -1.94 -7.25 -2.51
C SER A 57 -1.93 -7.39 -4.03
N GLU A 58 -1.45 -8.52 -4.57
CA GLU A 58 -1.47 -8.81 -6.01
C GLU A 58 -2.91 -8.92 -6.55
N VAL A 59 -3.80 -9.62 -5.84
CA VAL A 59 -5.22 -9.68 -6.20
C VAL A 59 -5.83 -8.28 -6.26
N TRP A 60 -5.51 -7.42 -5.29
CA TRP A 60 -6.03 -6.05 -5.26
C TRP A 60 -5.49 -5.20 -6.40
N LYS A 61 -4.19 -5.28 -6.70
CA LYS A 61 -3.57 -4.59 -7.85
C LYS A 61 -4.16 -5.03 -9.17
N ASN A 62 -4.35 -6.33 -9.37
CA ASN A 62 -4.96 -6.87 -10.58
C ASN A 62 -6.41 -6.42 -10.75
N HIS A 63 -7.19 -6.39 -9.67
CA HIS A 63 -8.55 -5.86 -9.71
C HIS A 63 -8.59 -4.38 -10.13
N ILE A 64 -7.66 -3.56 -9.63
CA ILE A 64 -7.56 -2.15 -10.02
C ILE A 64 -7.14 -1.99 -11.48
N ASN A 65 -6.19 -2.81 -11.95
CA ASN A 65 -5.80 -2.83 -13.36
C ASN A 65 -7.01 -3.14 -14.25
N ASP A 66 -7.82 -4.12 -13.89
CA ASP A 66 -9.04 -4.48 -14.62
C ASP A 66 -10.10 -3.36 -14.59
N LEU A 67 -10.28 -2.70 -13.43
CA LEU A 67 -11.17 -1.53 -13.30
C LEU A 67 -10.70 -0.35 -14.15
N CYS A 68 -9.38 -0.24 -14.39
CA CYS A 68 -8.75 0.86 -15.09
C CYS A 68 -8.39 0.54 -16.55
N LYS A 69 -8.79 -0.62 -17.09
CA LYS A 69 -8.32 -1.10 -18.41
C LYS A 69 -8.62 -0.18 -19.60
N ASP A 70 -9.74 0.54 -19.55
CA ASP A 70 -10.27 1.35 -20.68
C ASP A 70 -10.37 2.85 -20.33
N ILE A 71 -9.54 3.33 -19.39
CA ILE A 71 -9.58 4.74 -18.97
C ILE A 71 -8.89 5.67 -19.98
N SER A 72 -9.34 6.92 -20.01
CA SER A 72 -8.64 7.96 -20.79
C SER A 72 -7.34 8.39 -20.10
N GLU A 73 -6.40 8.97 -20.86
CA GLU A 73 -5.14 9.52 -20.29
C GLU A 73 -5.42 10.53 -19.17
N LYS A 74 -6.41 11.40 -19.36
CA LYS A 74 -6.82 12.40 -18.36
C LYS A 74 -7.32 11.75 -17.06
N GLU A 75 -8.03 10.62 -17.19
CA GLU A 75 -8.49 9.86 -16.02
C GLU A 75 -7.32 9.15 -15.34
N ALA A 76 -6.38 8.60 -16.11
CA ALA A 76 -5.16 8.00 -15.58
C ALA A 76 -4.30 9.00 -14.80
N GLU A 77 -4.16 10.23 -15.29
CA GLU A 77 -3.49 11.33 -14.58
C GLU A 77 -4.17 11.62 -13.23
N ASN A 78 -5.49 11.79 -13.22
CA ASN A 78 -6.25 12.03 -11.98
C ASN A 78 -6.10 10.89 -10.96
N LEU A 79 -6.18 9.64 -11.43
CA LEU A 79 -6.01 8.45 -10.59
C LEU A 79 -4.60 8.34 -10.02
N ARG A 80 -3.58 8.72 -10.81
CA ARG A 80 -2.19 8.80 -10.34
C ARG A 80 -2.02 9.86 -9.27
N ASP A 81 -2.62 11.04 -9.43
CA ASP A 81 -2.56 12.11 -8.43
C ASP A 81 -3.21 11.70 -7.10
N ILE A 82 -4.35 10.98 -7.18
CA ILE A 82 -5.01 10.42 -5.99
C ILE A 82 -4.10 9.42 -5.27
N PHE A 83 -3.49 8.50 -6.01
CA PHE A 83 -2.55 7.53 -5.46
C PHE A 83 -1.36 8.20 -4.79
N MET A 84 -0.73 9.16 -5.47
CA MET A 84 0.41 9.92 -4.96
C MET A 84 0.04 10.66 -3.68
N LYS A 85 -1.11 11.33 -3.66
CA LYS A 85 -1.58 12.05 -2.48
C LYS A 85 -1.85 11.13 -1.29
N SER A 86 -2.47 9.98 -1.52
CA SER A 86 -2.70 8.99 -0.47
C SER A 86 -1.39 8.39 0.03
N SER A 87 -0.40 8.18 -0.84
CA SER A 87 0.94 7.74 -0.46
C SER A 87 1.68 8.76 0.41
N LEU A 88 1.50 10.07 0.16
CA LEU A 88 2.03 11.12 1.02
C LEU A 88 1.36 11.11 2.40
N TYR A 89 0.06 10.83 2.48
CA TYR A 89 -0.61 10.68 3.78
C TYR A 89 -0.11 9.47 4.57
N GLU A 90 0.25 8.37 3.91
CA GLU A 90 0.91 7.23 4.58
C GLU A 90 2.27 7.64 5.15
N MET A 91 3.04 8.46 4.42
CA MET A 91 4.30 9.00 4.94
C MET A 91 4.07 9.92 6.15
N ASP A 92 3.11 10.82 6.09
CA ASP A 92 2.73 11.69 7.21
C ASP A 92 2.26 10.88 8.43
N PHE A 93 1.55 9.77 8.21
CA PHE A 93 1.14 8.86 9.28
C PHE A 93 2.34 8.27 10.01
N TRP A 94 3.38 7.85 9.28
CA TRP A 94 4.63 7.39 9.88
C TRP A 94 5.36 8.52 10.60
N ASP A 95 5.47 9.71 10.00
CA ASP A 95 6.13 10.84 10.66
C ASP A 95 5.43 11.21 11.99
N MET A 96 4.10 11.23 12.00
CA MET A 96 3.31 11.43 13.22
C MET A 96 3.61 10.38 14.29
N ALA A 97 3.75 9.10 13.92
CA ALA A 97 4.09 8.02 14.86
C ALA A 97 5.46 8.22 15.52
N TYR A 98 6.38 8.91 14.85
CA TYR A 98 7.69 9.30 15.37
C TYR A 98 7.71 10.70 16.02
N GLY A 99 6.55 11.36 16.13
CA GLY A 99 6.43 12.71 16.70
C GLY A 99 7.11 13.79 15.86
N LYS A 100 7.20 13.58 14.55
CA LYS A 100 7.69 14.57 13.58
C LYS A 100 6.55 15.42 13.03
#